data_AF-A0ABC8X698-F1
#
_entry.id   AF-A0ABC8X698-F1
#
_cell.length_a   1.000
_cell.length_b   1.000
_cell.length_c   1.000
_cell.angle_alpha   90.00
_cell.angle_beta   90.00
_cell.angle_gamma   90.00
#
_symmetry.space_group_name_H-M   'P 1'
#
loop_
_entity.id
_entity.type
_entity.pdbx_description
1 polymer ?
#
loop_
_entity_poly.entity_id
_entity_poly.type
_entity_poly.pdbx_seq_one_letter_code
_entity_poly.pdbx_strand_id
1 'polypeptide(L)'
;MAGRNHSAWLLIATTLLFAATATAQQNCSSAKFTSGRSFQSCTTLPVLGASLYWTYHASNATADVAFRAPQSADGWVAWGINTGRFAGMAGSSVFVASQDGNGAVSVLTTYLESTAPSLTNNTLKLAVPAGPAAEYAGGAYTIYVTVALPGNSTVQNTVWQAGPLSKGQIAPHPTSAANLLSAQKLDFLSGGRSTGATKSKLSRRNLRGFHQG
;
A
#
# COMPACT_ATOMS: atom_id res chain seq x y z
N MET A 1 -35.09 10.82 -69.36
CA MET A 1 -33.77 10.14 -69.25
C MET A 1 -32.79 11.08 -68.58
N ALA A 2 -32.41 10.81 -67.33
CA ALA A 2 -31.25 11.28 -66.57
C ALA A 2 -31.46 10.64 -65.17
N GLY A 3 -30.73 9.63 -64.68
CA GLY A 3 -29.28 9.53 -64.53
C GLY A 3 -28.84 10.49 -63.42
N ARG A 4 -28.24 10.13 -62.29
CA ARG A 4 -27.68 8.88 -61.77
C ARG A 4 -27.41 9.14 -60.28
N ASN A 5 -27.65 8.10 -59.47
CA ASN A 5 -27.47 8.06 -58.02
C ASN A 5 -26.01 8.29 -57.58
N HIS A 6 -25.82 8.80 -56.36
CA HIS A 6 -25.18 8.11 -55.22
C HIS A 6 -24.47 9.13 -54.31
N SER A 7 -25.12 9.48 -53.20
CA SER A 7 -24.47 10.18 -52.08
C SER A 7 -23.45 9.24 -51.43
N ALA A 8 -22.18 9.60 -51.56
CA ALA A 8 -21.06 8.86 -50.95
C ALA A 8 -21.11 9.00 -49.43
N TRP A 9 -21.43 7.91 -48.73
CA TRP A 9 -21.28 7.80 -47.29
C TRP A 9 -19.83 7.42 -46.97
N LEU A 10 -19.06 8.40 -46.49
CA LEU A 10 -17.73 8.18 -45.92
C LEU A 10 -17.86 7.55 -44.53
N LEU A 11 -17.72 6.22 -44.44
CA LEU A 11 -17.53 5.51 -43.17
C LEU A 11 -16.05 5.59 -42.79
N ILE A 12 -15.70 6.51 -41.91
CA ILE A 12 -14.38 6.56 -41.26
C ILE A 12 -14.40 5.54 -40.12
N ALA A 13 -13.77 4.39 -40.34
CA ALA A 13 -13.54 3.38 -39.31
C ALA A 13 -12.40 3.84 -38.39
N THR A 14 -12.73 4.34 -37.20
CA THR A 14 -11.76 4.62 -36.13
C THR A 14 -11.41 3.33 -35.40
N THR A 15 -10.32 2.68 -35.82
CA THR A 15 -9.68 1.60 -35.07
C THR A 15 -9.08 2.16 -33.78
N LEU A 16 -9.74 1.93 -32.65
CA LEU A 16 -9.19 2.14 -31.30
C LEU A 16 -8.09 1.10 -31.05
N LEU A 17 -6.83 1.51 -31.18
CA LEU A 17 -5.71 0.74 -30.64
C LEU A 17 -5.83 0.71 -29.11
N PHE A 18 -6.26 -0.42 -28.55
CA PHE A 18 -6.05 -0.73 -27.15
C PHE A 18 -4.55 -1.00 -26.94
N ALA A 19 -3.81 0.03 -26.54
CA ALA A 19 -2.50 -0.18 -25.94
C ALA A 19 -2.70 -0.96 -24.63
N ALA A 20 -2.44 -2.26 -24.65
CA ALA A 20 -2.26 -3.03 -23.43
C ALA A 20 -1.02 -2.44 -22.74
N THR A 21 -1.22 -1.64 -21.70
CA THR A 21 -0.11 -1.22 -20.84
C THR A 21 0.38 -2.47 -20.11
N ALA A 22 1.43 -3.08 -20.63
CA ALA A 22 2.24 -4.01 -19.87
C ALA A 22 2.73 -3.24 -18.64
N THR A 23 2.17 -3.53 -17.47
CA THR A 23 2.75 -3.02 -16.23
C THR A 23 4.11 -3.69 -16.09
N ALA A 24 5.16 -2.90 -16.29
CA ALA A 24 6.52 -3.35 -16.04
C ALA A 24 6.56 -4.00 -14.65
N GLN A 25 7.04 -5.24 -14.58
CA GLN A 25 7.42 -5.86 -13.32
C GLN A 25 8.39 -4.87 -12.65
N GLN A 26 7.93 -4.20 -11.58
CA GLN A 26 8.74 -3.19 -10.89
C GLN A 26 9.99 -3.92 -10.39
N ASN A 27 11.13 -3.56 -10.96
CA ASN A 27 12.37 -4.32 -10.84
C ASN A 27 13.02 -4.03 -9.47
N CYS A 28 12.51 -4.65 -8.41
CA CYS A 28 13.03 -4.48 -7.04
C CYS A 28 14.26 -5.31 -6.73
N SER A 29 14.84 -5.93 -7.76
CA SER A 29 16.01 -6.79 -7.69
C SER A 29 17.30 -6.07 -7.24
N SER A 30 17.30 -4.74 -7.21
CA SER A 30 18.46 -3.93 -6.80
C SER A 30 18.47 -3.53 -5.32
N ALA A 31 17.38 -3.77 -4.60
CA ALA A 31 17.29 -3.40 -3.19
C ALA A 31 18.20 -4.29 -2.35
N LYS A 32 19.17 -3.67 -1.67
CA LYS A 32 20.03 -4.33 -0.67
C LYS A 32 19.41 -4.17 0.71
N PHE A 33 19.40 -5.27 1.44
CA PHE A 33 18.95 -5.37 2.83
C PHE A 33 20.08 -5.91 3.69
N THR A 34 20.10 -5.53 4.96
CA THR A 34 21.09 -6.06 5.90
C THR A 34 20.88 -7.56 6.14
N SER A 35 21.91 -8.21 6.68
CA SER A 35 21.88 -9.63 7.05
C SER A 35 21.56 -10.58 5.88
N GLY A 36 21.83 -10.17 4.64
CA GLY A 36 21.61 -11.00 3.44
C GLY A 36 20.14 -11.27 3.12
N ARG A 37 19.19 -10.48 3.67
CA ARG A 37 17.76 -10.66 3.40
C ARG A 37 17.43 -10.42 1.93
N SER A 38 16.52 -11.22 1.39
CA SER A 38 16.00 -11.08 0.04
C SER A 38 14.51 -11.41 0.01
N PHE A 39 13.79 -10.88 -0.98
CA PHE A 39 12.35 -10.99 -1.11
C PHE A 39 11.97 -11.34 -2.55
N GLN A 40 10.95 -12.18 -2.70
CA GLN A 40 10.50 -12.68 -4.01
C GLN A 40 9.66 -11.66 -4.79
N SER A 41 8.96 -10.79 -4.07
CA SER A 41 8.02 -9.82 -4.63
C SER A 41 8.21 -8.45 -4.01
N CYS A 42 7.70 -7.44 -4.69
CA CYS A 42 7.81 -6.06 -4.23
C CYS A 42 6.81 -5.13 -4.94
N THR A 43 6.68 -3.92 -4.41
CA THR A 43 6.04 -2.80 -5.09
C THR A 43 6.50 -1.47 -4.50
N THR A 44 6.59 -0.44 -5.32
CA THR A 44 6.58 0.95 -4.85
C THR A 44 5.17 1.31 -4.39
N LEU A 45 5.05 2.00 -3.27
CA LEU A 45 3.77 2.49 -2.76
C LEU A 45 3.43 3.85 -3.39
N PRO A 46 2.13 4.16 -3.61
CA PRO A 46 1.75 5.35 -4.40
C PRO A 46 2.16 6.70 -3.81
N VAL A 47 2.44 6.75 -2.50
CA VAL A 47 2.68 7.98 -1.75
C VAL A 47 3.76 7.76 -0.68
N LEU A 48 4.32 8.86 -0.17
CA LEU A 48 5.38 8.89 0.84
C LEU A 48 6.73 8.27 0.39
N GLY A 49 6.91 8.03 -0.92
CA GLY A 49 8.17 7.47 -1.45
C GLY A 49 8.50 6.07 -0.90
N ALA A 50 7.51 5.38 -0.35
CA ALA A 50 7.69 4.12 0.35
C ALA A 50 7.70 2.94 -0.62
N SER A 51 8.29 1.82 -0.20
CA SER A 51 8.36 0.57 -0.96
C SER A 51 8.13 -0.60 -0.02
N LEU A 52 7.49 -1.63 -0.56
CA LEU A 52 7.23 -2.88 0.14
C LEU A 52 7.88 -4.04 -0.61
N TYR A 53 8.45 -4.97 0.12
CA TYR A 53 9.08 -6.18 -0.38
C TYR A 53 8.57 -7.33 0.46
N TRP A 54 8.29 -8.48 -0.14
CA TRP A 54 7.83 -9.62 0.64
C TRP A 54 8.12 -10.96 -0.03
N THR A 55 8.09 -12.00 0.79
CA THR A 55 8.03 -13.41 0.40
C THR A 55 6.86 -14.02 1.13
N TYR A 56 5.91 -14.60 0.38
CA TYR A 56 4.74 -15.26 0.97
C TYR A 56 5.00 -16.77 1.09
N HIS A 57 4.69 -17.32 2.26
CA HIS A 57 4.87 -18.72 2.61
C HIS A 57 3.51 -19.41 2.74
N ALA A 58 3.09 -20.08 1.68
CA ALA A 58 1.77 -20.72 1.63
C ALA A 58 1.59 -21.86 2.66
N SER A 59 2.69 -22.53 3.06
CA SER A 59 2.65 -23.66 3.99
C SER A 59 2.18 -23.29 5.40
N ASN A 60 2.36 -22.04 5.81
CA ASN A 60 1.99 -21.55 7.14
C ASN A 60 1.22 -20.21 7.10
N ALA A 61 0.81 -19.78 5.91
CA ALA A 61 0.12 -18.51 5.65
C ALA A 61 0.83 -17.28 6.25
N THR A 62 2.16 -17.26 6.25
CA THR A 62 2.96 -16.12 6.71
C THR A 62 3.55 -15.33 5.54
N ALA A 63 3.90 -14.08 5.79
CA ALA A 63 4.69 -13.28 4.88
C ALA A 63 5.88 -12.67 5.62
N ASP A 64 7.08 -12.85 5.06
CA ASP A 64 8.23 -12.03 5.40
C ASP A 64 8.11 -10.72 4.65
N VAL A 65 8.25 -9.59 5.34
CA VAL A 65 8.03 -8.26 4.80
C VAL A 65 9.22 -7.37 5.13
N ALA A 66 9.67 -6.60 4.14
CA ALA A 66 10.42 -5.38 4.36
C ALA A 66 9.62 -4.17 3.87
N PHE A 67 9.39 -3.21 4.75
CA PHE A 67 8.84 -1.91 4.40
C PHE A 67 9.95 -0.86 4.50
N ARG A 68 10.21 -0.12 3.42
CA ARG A 68 11.23 0.93 3.37
C ARG A 68 10.58 2.27 3.04
N ALA A 69 10.88 3.31 3.79
CA ALA A 69 10.38 4.65 3.52
C ALA A 69 11.42 5.73 3.87
N PRO A 70 11.54 6.78 3.05
CA PRO A 70 12.42 7.91 3.33
C PRO A 70 11.91 8.70 4.55
N GLN A 71 12.83 9.06 5.45
CA GLN A 71 12.55 9.91 6.61
C GLN A 71 13.84 10.45 7.23
N SER A 72 13.77 11.60 7.90
CA SER A 72 14.87 12.08 8.73
C SER A 72 15.10 11.18 9.95
N ALA A 73 16.31 11.29 10.51
CA ALA A 73 16.69 10.69 11.78
C ALA A 73 15.70 11.04 12.92
N ASP A 74 15.25 12.29 12.96
CA ASP A 74 14.29 12.82 13.95
C ASP A 74 12.83 12.52 13.60
N GLY A 75 12.57 11.57 12.71
CA GLY A 75 11.25 11.12 12.34
C GLY A 75 11.03 9.65 12.60
N TRP A 76 9.86 9.19 12.20
CA TRP A 76 9.47 7.79 12.27
C TRP A 76 8.73 7.38 10.99
N VAL A 77 8.73 6.08 10.72
CA VAL A 77 7.90 5.47 9.69
C VAL A 77 7.14 4.29 10.28
N ALA A 78 5.99 3.97 9.71
CA ALA A 78 5.19 2.84 10.14
C ALA A 78 4.62 2.07 8.97
N TRP A 79 4.44 0.78 9.16
CA TRP A 79 3.68 -0.10 8.29
C TRP A 79 2.83 -1.05 9.13
N GLY A 80 1.69 -1.50 8.59
CA GLY A 80 0.87 -2.49 9.28
C GLY A 80 -0.28 -3.03 8.47
N ILE A 81 -1.02 -3.94 9.10
CA ILE A 81 -2.23 -4.57 8.55
C ILE A 81 -3.43 -4.12 9.37
N ASN A 82 -4.45 -3.62 8.67
CA ASN A 82 -5.76 -3.35 9.22
C ASN A 82 -6.61 -4.62 9.20
N THR A 83 -6.91 -5.15 10.39
CA THR A 83 -7.74 -6.34 10.58
C THR A 83 -9.24 -6.02 10.64
N GLY A 84 -9.60 -4.74 10.56
CA GLY A 84 -10.96 -4.25 10.47
C GLY A 84 -11.57 -4.38 9.07
N ARG A 85 -12.86 -4.04 8.99
CA ARG A 85 -13.65 -4.19 7.76
C ARG A 85 -13.21 -3.27 6.62
N PHE A 86 -12.67 -2.10 6.95
CA PHE A 86 -12.26 -1.07 5.99
C PHE A 86 -10.79 -0.75 6.16
N ALA A 87 -10.10 -0.45 5.07
CA ALA A 87 -8.73 0.06 5.13
C ALA A 87 -8.74 1.47 5.75
N GLY A 88 -7.83 1.72 6.70
CA GLY A 88 -7.72 2.99 7.41
C GLY A 88 -6.81 2.88 8.62
N MET A 89 -6.57 3.99 9.33
CA MET A 89 -5.69 3.98 10.50
C MET A 89 -6.25 3.14 11.66
N ALA A 90 -7.49 3.41 12.07
CA ALA A 90 -8.16 2.67 13.13
C ALA A 90 -8.41 1.22 12.73
N GLY A 91 -8.06 0.27 13.60
CA GLY A 91 -8.13 -1.17 13.34
C GLY A 91 -6.81 -1.80 12.88
N SER A 92 -5.71 -1.04 12.89
CA SER A 92 -4.42 -1.49 12.37
C SER A 92 -3.48 -2.00 13.46
N SER A 93 -2.93 -3.19 13.25
CA SER A 93 -1.72 -3.62 13.95
C SER A 93 -0.52 -3.09 13.18
N VAL A 94 0.26 -2.20 13.80
CA VAL A 94 1.35 -1.47 13.14
C VAL A 94 2.69 -1.69 13.84
N PHE A 95 3.73 -1.58 13.02
CA PHE A 95 5.14 -1.60 13.39
C PHE A 95 5.69 -0.21 13.08
N VAL A 96 6.21 0.48 14.08
CA VAL A 96 6.70 1.85 13.97
C VAL A 96 8.21 1.84 14.23
N ALA A 97 8.99 2.22 13.22
CA ALA A 97 10.43 2.41 13.35
C ALA A 97 10.76 3.87 13.64
N SER A 98 11.62 4.06 14.64
CA SER A 98 12.25 5.33 14.99
C SER A 98 13.60 5.02 15.62
N GLN A 99 14.43 6.04 15.78
CA GLN A 99 15.67 5.93 16.55
C GLN A 99 15.69 6.90 17.72
N ASP A 100 16.43 6.53 18.77
CA ASP A 100 16.64 7.38 19.92
C ASP A 100 17.69 8.48 19.66
N GLY A 101 17.95 9.33 20.65
CA GLY A 101 18.95 10.40 20.53
C GLY A 101 20.40 9.91 20.34
N ASN A 102 20.67 8.62 20.54
CA ASN A 102 21.96 7.98 20.29
C ASN A 102 22.00 7.30 18.91
N GLY A 103 20.92 7.37 18.12
CA GLY A 103 20.80 6.71 16.82
C GLY A 103 20.47 5.21 16.91
N ALA A 104 20.12 4.68 18.09
CA ALA A 104 19.70 3.30 18.21
C ALA A 104 18.28 3.14 17.64
N VAL A 105 18.16 2.35 16.58
CA VAL A 105 16.87 2.09 15.91
C VAL A 105 16.08 1.03 16.67
N SER A 106 14.79 1.26 16.86
CA SER A 106 13.87 0.32 17.51
C SER A 106 12.55 0.21 16.76
N VAL A 107 11.78 -0.83 17.08
CA VAL A 107 10.41 -1.02 16.55
C VAL A 107 9.42 -1.07 17.70
N LEU A 108 8.53 -0.08 17.74
CA LEU A 108 7.32 -0.12 18.56
C LEU A 108 6.25 -0.93 17.83
N THR A 109 5.61 -1.88 18.51
CA THR A 109 4.50 -2.65 17.95
C THR A 109 3.22 -2.32 18.68
N THR A 110 2.15 -1.98 17.97
CA THR A 110 0.91 -1.56 18.65
C THR A 110 -0.32 -1.75 17.79
N TYR A 111 -1.47 -1.91 18.42
CA TYR A 111 -2.76 -1.86 17.75
C TYR A 111 -3.42 -0.49 17.91
N LEU A 112 -3.86 0.09 16.79
CA LEU A 112 -4.49 1.41 16.74
C LEU A 112 -6.01 1.28 16.91
N GLU A 113 -6.52 1.58 18.10
CA GLU A 113 -7.97 1.51 18.40
C GLU A 113 -8.77 2.66 17.74
N SER A 114 -8.11 3.76 17.37
CA SER A 114 -8.76 4.94 16.78
C SER A 114 -7.80 5.72 15.88
N THR A 115 -8.23 6.87 15.35
CA THR A 115 -7.38 7.83 14.62
C THR A 115 -6.57 8.75 15.54
N ALA A 116 -6.78 8.67 16.86
CA ALA A 116 -5.98 9.34 17.89
C ALA A 116 -5.63 8.32 19.00
N PRO A 117 -4.84 7.28 18.67
CA PRO A 117 -4.60 6.16 19.56
C PRO A 117 -3.55 6.49 20.62
N SER A 118 -3.62 5.81 21.76
CA SER A 118 -2.45 5.64 22.63
C SER A 118 -1.53 4.57 22.04
N LEU A 119 -0.22 4.81 22.10
CA LEU A 119 0.79 3.90 21.54
C LEU A 119 1.30 2.94 22.62
N THR A 120 0.50 1.92 22.94
CA THR A 120 0.89 0.89 23.92
C THR A 120 1.67 -0.22 23.21
N ASN A 121 2.91 -0.46 23.61
CA ASN A 121 3.76 -1.46 22.97
C ASN A 121 3.23 -2.90 23.17
N ASN A 122 3.47 -3.78 22.21
CA ASN A 122 3.14 -5.20 22.20
C ASN A 122 1.65 -5.53 22.33
N THR A 123 0.78 -4.74 21.68
CA THR A 123 -0.69 -4.92 21.70
C THR A 123 -1.28 -5.36 20.36
N LEU A 124 -0.46 -5.90 19.46
CA LEU A 124 -0.89 -6.32 18.11
C LEU A 124 -2.08 -7.30 18.16
N LYS A 125 -2.98 -7.20 17.17
CA LYS A 125 -4.09 -8.13 16.94
C LYS A 125 -3.85 -9.02 15.71
N LEU A 126 -2.59 -9.32 15.44
CA LEU A 126 -2.16 -10.32 14.47
C LEU A 126 -0.92 -11.05 15.00
N ALA A 127 -0.74 -12.30 14.58
CA ALA A 127 0.41 -13.09 15.01
C ALA A 127 1.67 -12.67 14.25
N VAL A 128 2.78 -12.56 14.98
CA VAL A 128 4.11 -12.18 14.48
C VAL A 128 5.08 -13.30 14.83
N PRO A 129 5.22 -14.33 13.95
CA PRO A 129 6.03 -15.52 14.26
C PRO A 129 7.52 -15.24 14.47
N ALA A 130 8.05 -14.17 13.89
CA ALA A 130 9.41 -13.69 14.12
C ALA A 130 9.39 -12.22 14.49
N GLY A 131 10.09 -11.87 15.57
CA GLY A 131 10.13 -10.50 16.10
C GLY A 131 10.59 -9.48 15.05
N PRO A 132 10.02 -8.26 15.06
CA PRO A 132 10.37 -7.25 14.09
C PRO A 132 11.77 -6.70 14.35
N ALA A 133 12.42 -6.22 13.29
CA ALA A 133 13.67 -5.50 13.35
C ALA A 133 13.58 -4.25 12.46
N ALA A 134 14.42 -3.25 12.70
CA ALA A 134 14.51 -2.11 11.81
C ALA A 134 15.95 -1.58 11.70
N GLU A 135 16.21 -0.86 10.63
CA GLU A 135 17.47 -0.16 10.38
C GLU A 135 17.19 1.24 9.85
N TYR A 136 18.17 2.13 10.01
CA TYR A 136 18.19 3.45 9.38
C TYR A 136 19.46 3.58 8.56
N ALA A 137 19.32 3.80 7.26
CA ALA A 137 20.45 3.96 6.36
C ALA A 137 20.06 4.82 5.14
N GLY A 138 20.96 5.72 4.73
CA GLY A 138 20.76 6.51 3.51
C GLY A 138 19.51 7.40 3.51
N GLY A 139 19.09 7.90 4.68
CA GLY A 139 17.90 8.75 4.80
C GLY A 139 16.58 8.00 4.78
N ALA A 140 16.59 6.69 5.04
CA ALA A 140 15.39 5.86 5.07
C ALA A 140 15.42 4.86 6.23
N TYR A 141 14.23 4.61 6.79
CA TYR A 141 14.01 3.47 7.67
C TYR A 141 13.60 2.25 6.86
N THR A 142 14.05 1.08 7.27
CA THR A 142 13.52 -0.20 6.79
C THR A 142 13.03 -1.03 7.98
N ILE A 143 11.77 -1.44 7.97
CA ILE A 143 11.15 -2.34 8.94
C ILE A 143 11.12 -3.75 8.34
N TYR A 144 11.61 -4.73 9.07
CA TYR A 144 11.53 -6.15 8.76
C TYR A 144 10.57 -6.84 9.73
N VAL A 145 9.64 -7.65 9.20
CA VAL A 145 8.70 -8.39 10.03
C VAL A 145 8.21 -9.66 9.32
N THR A 146 7.95 -10.71 10.09
CA THR A 146 7.19 -11.87 9.62
C THR A 146 5.81 -11.84 10.25
N VAL A 147 4.75 -11.78 9.44
CA VAL A 147 3.36 -11.72 9.91
C VAL A 147 2.58 -12.93 9.44
N ALA A 148 1.71 -13.48 10.28
CA ALA A 148 0.65 -14.39 9.84
C ALA A 148 -0.47 -13.56 9.21
N LEU A 149 -0.88 -13.91 7.98
CA LEU A 149 -1.93 -13.16 7.28
C LEU A 149 -3.31 -13.48 7.88
N PRO A 150 -4.02 -12.49 8.46
CA PRO A 150 -5.28 -12.74 9.14
C PRO A 150 -6.41 -13.09 8.17
N GLY A 151 -7.42 -13.80 8.68
CA GLY A 151 -8.65 -14.09 7.94
C GLY A 151 -8.51 -15.12 6.81
N ASN A 152 -7.46 -15.95 6.82
CA ASN A 152 -7.19 -16.95 5.78
C ASN A 152 -7.23 -16.36 4.36
N SER A 153 -6.67 -15.15 4.21
CA SER A 153 -6.67 -14.39 2.97
C SER A 153 -5.26 -13.89 2.67
N THR A 154 -4.84 -13.98 1.42
CA THR A 154 -3.60 -13.33 0.95
C THR A 154 -3.82 -11.85 0.64
N VAL A 155 -5.08 -11.44 0.50
CA VAL A 155 -5.48 -10.04 0.30
C VAL A 155 -5.68 -9.38 1.66
N GLN A 156 -4.87 -8.37 1.95
CA GLN A 156 -4.83 -7.67 3.22
C GLN A 156 -5.00 -6.16 3.01
N ASN A 157 -5.64 -5.50 3.97
CA ASN A 157 -5.65 -4.05 4.04
C ASN A 157 -4.33 -3.61 4.69
N THR A 158 -3.41 -3.05 3.91
CA THR A 158 -2.14 -2.53 4.42
C THR A 158 -2.21 -1.02 4.59
N VAL A 159 -1.58 -0.50 5.62
CA VAL A 159 -1.42 0.93 5.88
C VAL A 159 0.03 1.27 6.11
N TRP A 160 0.41 2.51 5.79
CA TRP A 160 1.74 3.02 6.11
C TRP A 160 1.65 4.49 6.48
N GLN A 161 2.66 4.98 7.21
CA GLN A 161 2.77 6.38 7.56
C GLN A 161 4.22 6.80 7.74
N ALA A 162 4.43 8.11 7.73
CA ALA A 162 5.66 8.75 8.15
C ALA A 162 5.32 10.04 8.91
N GLY A 163 6.07 10.35 9.96
CA GLY A 163 5.84 11.52 10.78
C GLY A 163 7.08 11.97 11.56
N PRO A 164 7.01 13.13 12.23
CA PRO A 164 8.10 13.63 13.04
C PRO A 164 8.12 12.97 14.43
N LEU A 165 9.28 12.96 15.07
CA LEU A 165 9.37 12.82 16.52
C LEU A 165 9.12 14.18 17.18
N SER A 166 8.59 14.16 18.40
CA SER A 166 8.51 15.32 19.28
C SER A 166 9.08 14.92 20.63
N LYS A 167 10.15 15.61 21.05
CA LYS A 167 10.87 15.29 22.30
C LYS A 167 11.28 13.81 22.40
N GLY A 168 11.74 13.23 21.27
CA GLY A 168 12.15 11.83 21.18
C GLY A 168 11.01 10.81 21.21
N GLN A 169 9.75 11.24 21.09
CA GLN A 169 8.57 10.37 21.07
C GLN A 169 7.85 10.45 19.71
N ILE A 170 7.17 9.38 19.33
CA ILE A 170 6.33 9.32 18.13
C ILE A 170 5.23 10.39 18.22
N ALA A 171 5.29 11.41 17.37
CA ALA A 171 4.26 12.43 17.28
C ALA A 171 3.22 12.09 16.19
N PRO A 172 2.03 12.70 16.20
CA PRO A 172 1.05 12.53 15.13
C PRO A 172 1.66 12.81 13.76
N HIS A 173 1.35 11.96 12.77
CA HIS A 173 1.75 12.22 11.39
C HIS A 173 0.97 13.41 10.82
N PRO A 174 1.51 14.12 9.81
CA PRO A 174 0.76 15.15 9.10
C PRO A 174 -0.51 14.60 8.45
N THR A 175 -1.50 15.45 8.20
CA THR A 175 -2.74 15.10 7.47
C THR A 175 -2.69 15.53 6.01
N SER A 176 -1.49 15.56 5.42
CA SER A 176 -1.31 15.87 3.99
C SER A 176 -2.02 14.84 3.11
N ALA A 177 -2.28 15.17 1.85
CA ALA A 177 -2.88 14.24 0.89
C ALA A 177 -2.11 12.91 0.80
N ALA A 178 -0.77 12.95 0.85
CA ALA A 178 0.05 11.75 0.85
C ALA A 178 -0.24 10.86 2.08
N ASN A 179 -0.29 11.44 3.28
CA ASN A 179 -0.61 10.68 4.49
C ASN A 179 -2.02 10.10 4.46
N LEU A 180 -3.02 10.86 4.01
CA LEU A 180 -4.41 10.40 3.94
C LEU A 180 -4.63 9.29 2.90
N LEU A 181 -3.79 9.22 1.87
CA LEU A 181 -3.82 8.18 0.83
C LEU A 181 -2.95 6.96 1.16
N SER A 182 -2.32 6.91 2.33
CA SER A 182 -1.36 5.85 2.69
C SER A 182 -2.03 4.56 3.21
N ALA A 183 -2.98 4.05 2.44
CA ALA A 183 -3.66 2.79 2.67
C ALA A 183 -4.00 2.10 1.35
N GLN A 184 -3.88 0.78 1.28
CA GLN A 184 -4.27 0.00 0.10
C GLN A 184 -4.62 -1.43 0.44
N LYS A 185 -5.33 -2.10 -0.47
CA LYS A 185 -5.41 -3.56 -0.49
C LYS A 185 -4.19 -4.12 -1.22
N LEU A 186 -3.49 -5.04 -0.58
CA LEU A 186 -2.35 -5.75 -1.15
C LEU A 186 -2.65 -7.25 -1.15
N ASP A 187 -2.44 -7.90 -2.28
CA ASP A 187 -2.43 -9.35 -2.38
C ASP A 187 -0.99 -9.87 -2.31
N PHE A 188 -0.67 -10.58 -1.24
CA PHE A 188 0.66 -11.15 -0.98
C PHE A 188 1.00 -12.30 -1.93
N LEU A 189 0.02 -12.90 -2.63
CA LEU A 189 0.24 -14.00 -3.57
C LEU A 189 0.56 -13.52 -4.99
N SER A 190 -0.17 -12.52 -5.51
CA SER A 190 -0.07 -12.11 -6.92
C SER A 190 1.08 -11.16 -7.25
N GLY A 191 2.06 -10.99 -6.35
CA GLY A 191 3.17 -10.07 -6.55
C GLY A 191 2.77 -8.59 -6.46
N GLY A 192 1.73 -8.26 -5.69
CA GLY A 192 1.36 -6.88 -5.39
C GLY A 192 0.57 -6.19 -6.49
N ARG A 193 -0.04 -6.97 -7.38
CA ARG A 193 -1.10 -6.46 -8.25
C ARG A 193 -2.24 -6.00 -7.36
N SER A 194 -2.31 -4.70 -7.13
CA SER A 194 -3.47 -4.09 -6.51
C SER A 194 -4.69 -4.52 -7.32
N THR A 195 -5.64 -5.20 -6.66
CA THR A 195 -6.96 -5.42 -7.23
C THR A 195 -7.66 -4.06 -7.22
N GLY A 196 -7.29 -3.21 -8.18
CA GLY A 196 -7.92 -1.92 -8.37
C GLY A 196 -9.43 -2.14 -8.42
N ALA A 197 -10.16 -1.37 -7.61
CA ALA A 197 -11.61 -1.36 -7.59
C ALA A 197 -12.11 -1.42 -9.04
N THR A 198 -12.86 -2.47 -9.37
CA THR A 198 -13.60 -2.54 -10.62
C THR A 198 -14.37 -1.23 -10.70
N LYS A 199 -13.98 -0.32 -11.60
CA LYS A 199 -14.77 0.86 -11.89
C LYS A 199 -16.08 0.32 -12.43
N SER A 200 -17.08 0.18 -11.56
CA SER A 200 -18.45 -0.07 -11.97
C SER A 200 -18.77 1.04 -12.95
N LYS A 201 -18.85 0.69 -14.24
CA LYS A 201 -19.34 1.58 -15.27
C LYS A 201 -20.71 2.06 -14.78
N LEU A 202 -20.77 3.28 -14.28
CA LEU A 202 -22.02 4.01 -14.13
C LEU A 202 -22.60 4.10 -15.54
N SER A 203 -23.50 3.17 -15.84
CA SER A 203 -24.35 3.25 -17.02
C SER A 203 -25.21 4.49 -16.86
N ARG A 204 -24.79 5.60 -17.48
CA ARG A 204 -25.66 6.77 -17.72
C ARG A 204 -26.87 6.27 -18.49
N ARG A 205 -27.99 6.01 -17.80
CA ARG A 205 -29.29 5.87 -18.47
C ARG A 205 -29.70 7.25 -18.95
N ASN A 206 -29.88 7.35 -20.26
CA ASN A 206 -30.50 8.49 -20.92
C ASN A 206 -31.94 8.66 -20.40
N LEU A 207 -32.23 9.76 -19.73
CA LEU A 207 -33.60 10.27 -19.58
C LEU A 207 -33.88 11.18 -20.77
N ARG A 208 -34.53 10.64 -21.80
CA ARG A 208 -35.25 11.40 -22.81
C ARG A 208 -36.75 11.15 -22.60
N GLY A 209 -37.51 12.23 -22.58
CA GLY A 209 -38.97 12.24 -22.75
C GLY A 209 -39.73 12.47 -21.45
N PHE A 210 -40.31 13.66 -21.29
CA PHE A 210 -41.77 13.87 -21.33
C PHE A 210 -42.06 15.38 -21.14
N HIS A 211 -42.30 16.06 -22.26
CA HIS A 211 -43.07 17.30 -22.33
C HIS A 211 -44.01 17.16 -23.53
N GLN A 212 -45.30 16.93 -23.26
CA GLN A 212 -46.46 17.58 -23.89
C GLN A 212 -47.71 16.74 -23.67
N GLY A 213 -48.73 17.44 -23.18
CA GLY A 213 -50.08 17.04 -22.83
C GLY A 213 -50.70 18.25 -22.17
#